data_AF-A0A7Y0HNB2-F1
#
_entry.id   AF-A0A7Y0HNB2-F1
#
_cell.length_a   1.000
_cell.length_b   1.000
_cell.length_c   1.000
_cell.angle_alpha   90.00
_cell.angle_beta   90.00
_cell.angle_gamma   90.00
#
_symmetry.space_group_name_H-M   'P 1'
#
loop_
_entity.id
_entity.type
_entity.pdbx_description
1 polymer ?
#
loop_
_entity_poly.entity_id
_entity_poly.type
_entity_poly.pdbx_seq_one_letter_code
_entity_poly.pdbx_strand_id
1 'polypeptide(L)'
;MDKNNLNQLQGMLQEINHYKKMIKATSCPYKKMHFINKIAYKVTKILDSMNVEKIMNREEAQPLRKFTIEELSKYDGSMGKPAYVAVNGVVYDVSRSSVWGGGTHFGLYAGKDLSEEFKGCHGDKIEILKSLPVVGNIK
;
A
#
# COMPACT_ATOMS: atom_id res chain seq x y z
N MET A 1 9.66 3.46 -20.99
CA MET A 1 10.28 4.80 -20.81
C MET A 1 11.33 4.95 -21.89
N ASP A 2 11.27 6.01 -22.71
CA ASP A 2 12.24 6.18 -23.80
C ASP A 2 13.63 6.61 -23.31
N LYS A 3 14.63 6.49 -24.20
CA LYS A 3 16.04 6.76 -23.90
C LYS A 3 16.31 8.23 -23.55
N ASN A 4 15.51 9.15 -24.07
CA ASN A 4 15.64 10.58 -23.79
C ASN A 4 15.19 10.90 -22.37
N ASN A 5 14.08 10.32 -21.93
CA ASN A 5 13.58 10.42 -20.56
C ASN A 5 14.57 9.82 -19.56
N LEU A 6 15.20 8.69 -19.89
CA LEU A 6 16.22 8.09 -19.02
C LEU A 6 17.45 8.99 -18.84
N ASN A 7 17.96 9.57 -19.93
CA ASN A 7 19.08 10.51 -19.88
C ASN A 7 18.73 11.78 -19.08
N GLN A 8 17.51 12.28 -19.23
CA GLN A 8 17.02 13.44 -18.48
C GLN A 8 16.94 13.15 -16.98
N LEU A 9 16.38 12.00 -16.57
CA LEU A 9 16.33 11.60 -15.16
C LEU A 9 17.73 11.42 -14.56
N GLN A 10 18.67 10.84 -15.32
CA GLN A 10 20.06 10.71 -14.88
C GLN A 10 20.71 12.07 -14.64
N GLY A 11 20.47 13.05 -15.52
CA GLY A 11 20.94 14.43 -15.32
C GLY A 11 20.40 15.06 -14.04
N MET A 12 19.10 14.89 -13.77
CA MET A 12 18.46 15.41 -12.55
C MET A 12 19.02 14.76 -11.27
N LEU A 13 19.33 13.46 -11.31
CA LEU A 13 19.98 12.77 -10.18
C LEU A 13 21.41 13.28 -9.93
N GLN A 14 22.16 13.59 -10.98
CA GLN A 14 23.49 14.20 -10.85
C GLN A 14 23.43 15.57 -10.19
N GLU A 15 22.45 16.41 -10.56
CA GLU A 15 22.23 17.72 -9.93
C GLU A 15 21.85 17.60 -8.45
N ILE A 16 20.98 16.65 -8.09
CA ILE A 16 20.63 16.37 -6.68
C ILE A 16 21.88 16.00 -5.89
N ASN A 17 22.74 15.15 -6.43
CA ASN A 17 23.99 14.77 -5.79
C ASN A 17 24.97 15.95 -5.65
N HIS A 18 25.01 16.85 -6.65
CA HIS A 18 25.76 18.09 -6.56
C HIS A 18 25.24 18.97 -5.40
N TYR A 19 23.92 19.21 -5.32
CA TYR A 19 23.34 20.00 -4.22
C TYR A 19 23.58 19.38 -2.84
N LYS A 20 23.52 18.04 -2.72
CA LYS A 20 23.88 17.34 -1.48
C LYS A 20 25.32 17.62 -1.05
N LYS A 21 26.28 17.60 -1.99
CA LYS A 21 27.69 17.96 -1.71
C LYS A 21 27.80 19.42 -1.25
N MET A 22 27.08 20.34 -1.90
CA MET A 22 27.09 21.75 -1.54
C MET A 22 26.50 22.01 -0.14
N ILE A 23 25.44 21.29 0.27
CA ILE A 23 24.88 21.37 1.63
C ILE A 23 25.91 20.93 2.68
N LYS A 24 26.65 19.85 2.41
CA LYS A 24 27.70 19.37 3.31
C LYS A 24 28.87 20.35 3.40
N ALA A 25 29.22 21.00 2.29
CA ALA A 25 30.37 21.91 2.20
C ALA A 25 30.07 23.32 2.74
N THR A 26 28.81 23.75 2.82
CA THR A 26 28.47 25.11 3.23
C THR A 26 28.10 25.18 4.71
N SER A 27 28.60 26.19 5.43
CA SER A 27 28.21 26.50 6.81
C SER A 27 27.00 27.45 6.89
N CYS A 28 26.74 28.22 5.82
CA CYS A 28 25.70 29.24 5.79
C CYS A 28 24.29 28.62 5.73
N PRO A 29 23.39 28.91 6.69
CA PRO A 29 22.07 28.31 6.76
C PRO A 29 21.18 28.67 5.56
N TYR A 30 21.26 29.91 5.05
CA TYR A 30 20.51 30.33 3.86
C TYR A 30 20.94 29.59 2.59
N LYS A 31 22.24 29.32 2.44
CA LYS A 31 22.75 28.52 1.32
C LYS A 31 22.34 27.06 1.45
N LYS A 32 22.35 26.48 2.67
CA LYS A 32 21.80 25.14 2.91
C LYS A 32 20.32 25.08 2.49
N MET A 33 19.51 26.03 2.94
CA MET A 33 18.09 26.10 2.61
C MET A 33 17.87 26.23 1.10
N HIS A 34 18.65 27.06 0.41
CA HIS A 34 18.60 27.19 -1.04
C HIS A 34 18.81 25.84 -1.76
N PHE A 35 19.83 25.08 -1.37
CA PHE A 35 20.10 23.77 -1.98
C PHE A 35 19.05 22.73 -1.62
N ILE A 36 18.48 22.77 -0.40
CA ILE A 36 17.35 21.92 -0.02
C ILE A 36 16.15 22.19 -0.94
N ASN A 37 15.82 23.46 -1.18
CA ASN A 37 14.73 23.84 -2.09
C ASN A 37 14.98 23.38 -3.53
N LYS A 38 16.23 23.45 -4.00
CA LYS A 38 16.61 22.93 -5.32
C LYS A 38 16.46 21.40 -5.42
N ILE A 39 16.83 20.67 -4.36
CA ILE A 39 16.61 19.21 -4.28
C ILE A 39 15.11 18.91 -4.32
N ALA A 40 14.31 19.59 -3.49
CA ALA A 40 12.86 19.38 -3.44
C ALA A 40 12.22 19.57 -4.83
N TYR A 41 12.54 20.67 -5.52
CA TYR A 41 12.06 20.93 -6.87
C TYR A 41 12.44 19.82 -7.87
N LYS A 42 13.69 19.35 -7.85
CA LYS A 42 14.15 18.29 -8.76
C LYS A 42 13.48 16.95 -8.44
N VAL A 43 13.26 16.63 -7.17
CA VAL A 43 12.51 15.44 -6.75
C VAL A 43 11.10 15.49 -7.30
N THR A 44 10.37 16.60 -7.14
CA THR A 44 9.01 16.76 -7.72
C THR A 44 9.03 16.50 -9.22
N LYS A 45 9.96 17.12 -9.97
CA LYS A 45 10.07 16.92 -11.41
C LYS A 45 10.39 15.48 -11.83
N ILE A 46 11.15 14.74 -11.02
CA ILE A 46 11.41 13.31 -11.26
C ILE A 46 10.11 12.52 -11.06
N LEU A 47 9.37 12.80 -9.98
CA LEU A 47 8.11 12.13 -9.69
C LEU A 47 7.06 12.39 -10.79
N ASP A 48 6.95 13.63 -11.27
CA ASP A 48 6.09 14.00 -12.41
C ASP A 48 6.48 13.21 -13.67
N SER A 49 7.78 13.16 -13.98
CA SER A 49 8.32 12.45 -15.15
C SER A 49 8.14 10.93 -15.08
N MET A 50 8.04 10.38 -13.86
CA MET A 50 7.82 8.96 -13.60
C MET A 50 6.33 8.58 -13.52
N ASN A 51 5.42 9.53 -13.75
CA ASN A 51 3.98 9.33 -13.68
C ASN A 51 3.54 8.73 -12.33
N VAL A 52 4.15 9.22 -11.24
CA VAL A 52 4.03 8.66 -9.89
C VAL A 52 2.59 8.71 -9.36
N GLU A 53 1.74 9.62 -9.85
CA GLU A 53 0.31 9.59 -9.57
C GLU A 53 -0.32 8.23 -9.92
N LYS A 54 0.13 7.57 -11.00
CA LYS A 54 -0.31 6.22 -11.38
C LYS A 54 0.28 5.10 -10.49
N ILE A 55 1.40 5.35 -9.84
CA ILE A 55 2.05 4.41 -8.91
C ILE A 55 1.43 4.54 -7.51
N MET A 56 1.06 5.75 -7.11
CA MET A 56 0.41 6.04 -5.83
C MET A 56 -1.09 5.73 -5.84
N ASN A 57 -1.77 5.86 -6.99
CA ASN A 57 -3.18 5.49 -7.18
C ASN A 57 -3.38 4.01 -7.61
N ARG A 58 -2.41 3.12 -7.34
CA ARG A 58 -2.54 1.67 -7.59
C ARG A 58 -3.47 0.95 -6.61
N GLU A 59 -4.41 1.65 -6.00
CA GLU A 59 -5.56 1.05 -5.31
C GLU A 59 -6.74 0.76 -6.26
N GLU A 60 -6.65 1.07 -7.56
CA GLU A 60 -7.73 0.75 -8.50
C GLU A 60 -7.46 -0.52 -9.34
N ALA A 61 -8.30 -1.52 -9.03
CA ALA A 61 -8.68 -2.68 -9.85
C ALA A 61 -7.56 -3.62 -10.32
N GLN A 62 -6.89 -4.27 -9.37
CA GLN A 62 -6.48 -5.65 -9.64
C GLN A 62 -7.76 -6.48 -9.85
N PRO A 63 -7.84 -7.36 -10.88
CA PRO A 63 -8.98 -8.25 -11.01
C PRO A 63 -9.16 -9.02 -9.70
N LEU A 64 -10.36 -8.94 -9.11
CA LEU A 64 -10.69 -9.59 -7.84
C LEU A 64 -10.25 -11.05 -7.90
N ARG A 65 -9.24 -11.40 -7.09
CA ARG A 65 -8.67 -12.75 -7.11
C ARG A 65 -9.75 -13.76 -6.70
N LYS A 66 -9.72 -14.93 -7.33
CA LYS A 66 -10.53 -16.08 -6.94
C LYS A 66 -9.74 -17.02 -6.05
N PHE A 67 -10.19 -17.16 -4.80
CA PHE A 67 -9.56 -17.97 -3.77
C PHE A 67 -10.32 -19.29 -3.58
N THR A 68 -9.62 -20.42 -3.51
CA THR A 68 -10.18 -21.56 -2.76
C THR A 68 -10.03 -21.32 -1.26
N ILE A 69 -10.72 -22.12 -0.44
CA ILE A 69 -10.56 -22.08 1.02
C ILE A 69 -9.12 -22.38 1.43
N GLU A 70 -8.43 -23.29 0.75
CA GLU A 70 -7.02 -23.64 1.01
C GLU A 70 -6.06 -22.51 0.59
N GLU A 71 -6.43 -21.72 -0.42
CA GLU A 71 -5.67 -20.53 -0.76
C GLU A 71 -5.88 -19.42 0.27
N LEU A 72 -7.12 -19.24 0.74
CA LEU A 72 -7.46 -18.26 1.77
C LEU A 72 -6.76 -18.56 3.10
N SER A 73 -6.63 -19.84 3.49
CA SER A 73 -5.98 -20.24 4.75
C SER A 73 -4.51 -19.82 4.88
N LYS A 74 -3.86 -19.46 3.77
CA LYS A 74 -2.49 -18.94 3.77
C LYS A 74 -2.40 -17.47 4.23
N TYR A 75 -3.53 -16.80 4.39
CA TYR A 75 -3.66 -15.38 4.75
C TYR A 75 -4.22 -15.24 6.17
N ASP A 76 -3.53 -15.83 7.13
CA ASP A 76 -3.91 -15.88 8.55
C ASP A 76 -3.28 -14.77 9.41
N GLY A 77 -2.49 -13.88 8.81
CA GLY A 77 -1.74 -12.85 9.53
C GLY A 77 -0.44 -13.34 10.17
N SER A 78 -0.10 -14.62 10.07
CA SER A 78 1.11 -15.18 10.67
C SER A 78 2.35 -14.91 9.81
N MET A 79 3.53 -14.91 10.44
CA MET A 79 4.83 -14.78 9.75
C MET A 79 4.93 -13.56 8.80
N GLY A 80 4.25 -12.46 9.14
CA GLY A 80 4.23 -11.24 8.34
C GLY A 80 3.36 -11.32 7.08
N LYS A 81 2.56 -12.38 6.91
CA LYS A 81 1.57 -12.47 5.84
C LYS A 81 0.35 -11.60 6.14
N PRO A 82 -0.46 -11.24 5.12
CA PRO A 82 -1.72 -10.56 5.34
C PRO A 82 -2.73 -11.44 6.11
N ALA A 83 -3.69 -10.81 6.76
CA ALA A 83 -4.84 -11.45 7.41
C ALA A 83 -6.10 -11.16 6.59
N TYR A 84 -6.69 -12.20 5.98
CA TYR A 84 -7.91 -12.10 5.16
C TYR A 84 -9.04 -12.94 5.73
N VAL A 85 -10.28 -12.52 5.50
CA VAL A 85 -11.48 -13.31 5.87
C VAL A 85 -12.47 -13.30 4.72
N ALA A 86 -13.22 -14.39 4.55
CA ALA A 86 -14.36 -14.40 3.63
C ALA A 86 -15.67 -14.23 4.40
N VAL A 87 -16.57 -13.40 3.87
CA VAL A 87 -17.95 -13.27 4.33
C VAL A 87 -18.85 -13.21 3.11
N ASN A 88 -19.82 -14.12 3.03
CA ASN A 88 -20.75 -14.28 1.91
C ASN A 88 -20.04 -14.38 0.56
N GLY A 89 -18.93 -15.14 0.52
CA GLY A 89 -18.13 -15.36 -0.68
C GLY A 89 -17.22 -14.20 -1.10
N VAL A 90 -17.24 -13.07 -0.39
CA VAL A 90 -16.34 -11.93 -0.64
C VAL A 90 -15.16 -11.98 0.33
N VAL A 91 -13.93 -11.79 -0.16
CA VAL A 91 -12.70 -11.82 0.66
C VAL A 91 -12.27 -10.40 0.99
N TYR A 92 -12.16 -10.10 2.27
CA TYR A 92 -11.78 -8.80 2.82
C TYR A 92 -10.39 -8.85 3.45
N ASP A 93 -9.62 -7.79 3.27
CA ASP A 93 -8.36 -7.58 3.98
C ASP A 93 -8.61 -6.94 5.35
N VAL A 94 -8.27 -7.66 6.41
CA VAL A 94 -8.39 -7.21 7.79
C VAL A 94 -7.03 -6.88 8.43
N SER A 95 -5.93 -6.94 7.67
CA SER A 95 -4.56 -6.77 8.17
C SER A 95 -4.32 -5.43 8.88
N ARG A 96 -5.05 -4.38 8.47
CA ARG A 96 -4.95 -3.03 9.04
C ARG A 96 -6.10 -2.67 9.97
N SER A 97 -6.99 -3.62 10.26
CA SER A 97 -8.11 -3.43 11.16
C SER A 97 -7.66 -3.64 12.60
N SER A 98 -7.82 -2.63 13.46
CA SER A 98 -7.41 -2.70 14.86
C SER A 98 -8.13 -3.79 15.66
N VAL A 99 -9.36 -4.13 15.27
CA VAL A 99 -10.15 -5.19 15.91
C VAL A 99 -9.70 -6.60 15.50
N TRP A 100 -8.84 -6.70 14.48
CA TRP A 100 -8.22 -7.95 13.97
C TRP A 100 -6.74 -8.08 14.35
N GLY A 101 -6.32 -7.42 15.43
CA GLY A 101 -4.95 -7.47 15.94
C GLY A 101 -4.41 -8.90 16.05
N GLY A 102 -3.23 -9.15 15.46
CA GLY A 102 -2.62 -10.48 15.43
C GLY A 102 -3.34 -11.50 14.54
N GLY A 103 -4.23 -11.07 13.64
CA GLY A 103 -5.00 -11.96 12.77
C GLY A 103 -6.16 -12.65 13.48
N THR A 104 -6.61 -12.12 14.62
CA THR A 104 -7.66 -12.73 15.45
C THR A 104 -8.76 -11.74 15.83
N HIS A 105 -9.97 -12.23 16.01
CA HIS A 105 -11.12 -11.44 16.49
C HIS A 105 -12.07 -12.32 17.31
N PHE A 106 -12.20 -12.07 18.61
CA PHE A 106 -13.05 -12.86 19.53
C PHE A 106 -12.90 -14.39 19.42
N GLY A 107 -11.66 -14.89 19.34
CA GLY A 107 -11.38 -16.33 19.21
C GLY A 107 -11.51 -16.87 17.78
N LEU A 108 -11.90 -16.04 16.82
CA LEU A 108 -11.83 -16.33 15.40
C LEU A 108 -10.43 -16.00 14.87
N TYR A 109 -10.06 -16.68 13.79
CA TYR A 109 -8.77 -16.56 13.13
C TYR A 109 -8.97 -16.19 11.66
N ALA A 110 -8.10 -15.31 11.16
CA ALA A 110 -8.02 -15.02 9.74
C ALA A 110 -7.62 -16.25 8.92
N GLY A 111 -7.80 -16.17 7.61
CA GLY A 111 -7.61 -17.26 6.66
C GLY A 111 -8.82 -18.19 6.53
N LYS A 112 -10.02 -17.73 6.93
CA LYS A 112 -11.24 -18.56 6.94
C LYS A 112 -12.43 -17.85 6.30
N ASP A 113 -13.38 -18.64 5.84
CA ASP A 113 -14.74 -18.18 5.62
C ASP A 113 -15.46 -18.14 6.96
N LEU A 114 -15.90 -16.94 7.34
CA LEU A 114 -16.53 -16.64 8.62
C LEU A 114 -17.96 -16.12 8.41
N SER A 115 -18.62 -16.55 7.33
CA SER A 115 -19.97 -16.11 6.98
C SER A 115 -20.99 -16.40 8.09
N GLU A 116 -20.93 -17.60 8.68
CA GLU A 116 -21.86 -18.01 9.75
C GLU A 116 -21.58 -17.26 11.06
N GLU A 117 -20.32 -17.09 11.43
CA GLU A 117 -19.92 -16.35 12.62
C GLU A 117 -20.26 -14.86 12.50
N PHE A 118 -20.03 -14.28 11.32
CA PHE A 118 -20.43 -12.92 11.02
C PHE A 118 -21.95 -12.77 11.15
N LYS A 119 -22.72 -13.67 10.53
CA LYS A 119 -24.19 -13.64 10.62
C LYS A 119 -24.69 -13.82 12.05
N GLY A 120 -24.07 -14.70 12.84
CA GLY A 120 -24.43 -14.92 14.24
C GLY A 120 -24.21 -13.70 15.12
N CYS A 121 -23.11 -12.96 14.94
CA CYS A 121 -22.78 -11.79 15.77
C CYS A 121 -23.33 -10.47 15.23
N HIS A 122 -23.46 -10.33 13.92
CA HIS A 122 -23.76 -9.06 13.25
C HIS A 122 -25.05 -9.09 12.42
N GLY A 123 -25.64 -10.27 12.19
CA GLY A 123 -26.77 -10.43 11.27
C GLY A 123 -26.39 -10.03 9.85
N ASP A 124 -27.29 -9.33 9.15
CA ASP A 124 -27.08 -8.89 7.77
C ASP A 124 -26.44 -7.48 7.66
N LYS A 125 -25.76 -7.01 8.71
CA LYS A 125 -25.16 -5.67 8.80
C LYS A 125 -23.86 -5.53 7.98
N ILE A 126 -23.99 -5.61 6.66
CA ILE A 126 -22.89 -5.52 5.70
C ILE A 126 -22.14 -4.18 5.81
N GLU A 127 -22.75 -3.12 6.35
CA GLU A 127 -22.08 -1.84 6.60
C GLU A 127 -20.80 -1.95 7.44
N ILE A 128 -20.68 -2.96 8.30
CA ILE A 128 -19.49 -3.23 9.10
C ILE A 128 -18.29 -3.60 8.20
N LEU A 129 -18.55 -4.18 7.03
CA LEU A 129 -17.53 -4.62 6.08
C LEU A 129 -17.17 -3.53 5.06
N LYS A 130 -17.97 -2.47 4.91
CA LYS A 130 -17.79 -1.44 3.86
C LYS A 130 -16.46 -0.68 3.97
N SER A 131 -15.90 -0.57 5.17
CA SER A 131 -14.61 0.10 5.39
C SER A 131 -13.40 -0.81 5.15
N LEU A 132 -13.62 -2.11 4.93
CA LEU A 132 -12.55 -3.07 4.68
C LEU A 132 -12.24 -3.18 3.19
N PRO A 133 -10.96 -3.20 2.78
CA PRO A 133 -10.60 -3.44 1.38
C PRO A 133 -11.07 -4.82 0.91
N VAL A 134 -11.74 -4.86 -0.25
CA VAL A 134 -12.12 -6.12 -0.91
C VAL A 134 -10.95 -6.57 -1.78
N VAL A 135 -10.45 -7.79 -1.54
CA VAL A 135 -9.27 -8.34 -2.25
C VAL A 135 -9.60 -9.53 -3.15
N GLY A 136 -10.83 -10.04 -3.09
CA GLY A 136 -11.27 -11.10 -3.98
C GLY A 136 -12.60 -11.73 -3.62
N ASN A 137 -12.84 -12.91 -4.15
CA ASN A 137 -14.00 -13.74 -3.87
C ASN A 137 -13.60 -15.21 -3.77
N ILE A 138 -14.41 -16.00 -3.10
CA ILE A 138 -14.31 -17.46 -3.12
C ILE A 138 -14.69 -17.98 -4.52
N LYS A 139 -14.05 -19.07 -4.96
CA LYS A 139 -14.40 -19.87 -6.16
C LYS A 139 -14.75 -21.30 -5.78
#